data_AF-A0A2D4F8S0-F1
#
_entry.id   AF-A0A2D4F8S0-F1
#
_cell.length_a   1.000
_cell.length_b   1.000
_cell.length_c   1.000
_cell.angle_alpha   90.00
_cell.angle_beta   90.00
_cell.angle_gamma   90.00
#
_symmetry.space_group_name_H-M   'P 1'
#
loop_
_entity.id
_entity.type
_entity.pdbx_description
1 polymer ?
#
loop_
_entity_poly.entity_id
_entity_poly.type
_entity_poly.pdbx_seq_one_letter_code
_entity_poly.pdbx_strand_id
1 'polypeptide(L)'
;VHGDLEKWQKLWSQNYKMTMSTAYKENLYKMFYRWHLPPARIARMFKNKLDKCWKYHQIPGSYYHMWWTCPEAKRYWTRIHTWLEKMIKRHLDFKPEVFLLGIVPEIYNKEMKYL
;
A
#
# COMPACT_ATOMS: atom_id res chain seq x y z
N VAL A 1 -12.67 -16.27 12.29
CA VAL A 1 -11.53 -15.37 12.64
C VAL A 1 -10.16 -16.04 12.48
N HIS A 2 -10.04 -17.38 12.50
CA HIS A 2 -8.75 -18.06 12.30
C HIS A 2 -8.14 -18.00 10.88
N GLY A 3 -8.93 -17.77 9.83
CA GLY A 3 -8.42 -17.73 8.45
C GLY A 3 -7.63 -16.47 8.06
N ASP A 4 -7.61 -15.44 8.91
CA ASP A 4 -6.91 -14.19 8.62
C ASP A 4 -5.43 -14.27 9.01
N LEU A 5 -5.11 -14.88 10.16
CA LEU A 5 -3.75 -14.89 10.70
C LEU A 5 -2.76 -15.68 9.83
N GLU A 6 -3.13 -16.88 9.37
CA GLU A 6 -2.31 -17.68 8.45
C GLU A 6 -2.11 -16.97 7.11
N LYS A 7 -3.13 -16.27 6.62
CA LYS A 7 -3.04 -15.47 5.40
C LYS A 7 -2.05 -14.31 5.60
N TRP A 8 -2.17 -13.56 6.68
CA TRP A 8 -1.21 -12.50 7.04
C TRP A 8 0.21 -13.02 7.20
N GLN A 9 0.39 -14.17 7.84
CA GLN A 9 1.69 -14.80 8.03
C GLN A 9 2.30 -15.27 6.70
N LYS A 10 1.49 -15.86 5.81
CA LYS A 10 1.90 -16.23 4.45
C LYS A 10 2.35 -15.00 3.66
N LEU A 11 1.57 -13.91 3.69
CA LEU A 11 1.90 -12.65 3.02
C LEU A 11 3.20 -12.04 3.55
N TRP A 12 3.36 -12.02 4.87
CA TRP A 12 4.60 -11.56 5.51
C TRP A 12 5.81 -12.38 5.04
N SER A 13 5.69 -13.71 5.08
CA SER A 13 6.77 -14.64 4.74
C SER A 13 7.20 -14.57 3.25
N GLN A 14 6.33 -14.03 2.39
CA GLN A 14 6.59 -13.87 0.96
C GLN A 14 7.19 -12.49 0.66
N ASN A 15 6.62 -11.43 1.22
CA ASN A 15 7.02 -10.06 0.92
C ASN A 15 8.48 -9.75 1.32
N TYR A 16 9.00 -10.30 2.42
CA TYR A 16 10.39 -10.04 2.84
C TYR A 16 11.45 -10.63 1.87
N LYS A 17 11.05 -11.63 1.05
CA LYS A 17 11.91 -12.32 0.08
C LYS A 17 11.83 -11.73 -1.33
N MET A 18 10.90 -10.82 -1.59
CA MET A 18 10.53 -10.39 -2.94
C MET A 18 11.55 -9.44 -3.58
N THR A 19 12.28 -8.66 -2.78
CA THR A 19 13.26 -7.68 -3.28
C THR A 19 14.59 -7.79 -2.56
N MET A 20 15.68 -7.39 -3.22
CA MET A 20 16.99 -7.17 -2.58
C MET A 20 17.19 -5.72 -2.14
N SER A 21 16.29 -4.80 -2.51
CA SER A 21 16.37 -3.39 -2.13
C SER A 21 16.04 -3.20 -0.65
N THR A 22 17.02 -2.81 0.14
CA THR A 22 16.84 -2.47 1.56
C THR A 22 15.83 -1.35 1.75
N ALA A 23 15.87 -0.32 0.89
CA ALA A 23 14.95 0.81 0.97
C ALA A 23 13.48 0.38 0.77
N TYR A 24 13.23 -0.56 -0.16
CA TYR A 24 11.88 -1.07 -0.38
C TYR A 24 11.41 -1.94 0.79
N LYS A 25 12.28 -2.81 1.34
CA LYS A 25 11.96 -3.59 2.55
C LYS A 25 11.61 -2.69 3.73
N GLU A 26 12.38 -1.64 3.95
CA GLU A 26 12.14 -0.65 5.00
C GLU A 26 10.78 0.03 4.81
N ASN A 27 10.44 0.44 3.58
CA ASN A 27 9.14 1.05 3.29
C ASN A 27 7.96 0.09 3.53
N LEU A 28 8.09 -1.17 3.14
CA LEU A 28 7.09 -2.20 3.46
C LEU A 28 6.92 -2.34 4.98
N TYR A 29 8.01 -2.45 5.72
CA TYR A 29 7.95 -2.55 7.18
C TYR A 29 7.29 -1.33 7.81
N LYS A 30 7.63 -0.11 7.36
CA LYS A 30 6.97 1.12 7.82
C LYS A 30 5.47 1.10 7.56
N MET A 31 5.03 0.56 6.43
CA MET A 31 3.60 0.41 6.10
C MET A 31 2.90 -0.62 6.97
N PHE A 32 3.45 -1.84 7.06
CA PHE A 32 2.85 -2.94 7.84
C PHE A 32 2.76 -2.62 9.33
N TYR A 33 3.83 -2.08 9.91
CA TYR A 33 3.86 -1.69 11.32
C TYR A 33 3.22 -0.32 11.59
N ARG A 34 2.67 0.34 10.56
CA ARG A 34 2.01 1.65 10.69
C ARG A 34 2.93 2.66 11.40
N TRP A 35 4.18 2.71 10.97
CA TRP A 35 5.24 3.52 11.59
C TRP A 35 4.91 5.02 11.60
N HIS A 36 4.30 5.52 10.52
CA HIS A 36 3.95 6.95 10.38
C HIS A 36 2.53 7.22 10.83
N LEU A 37 2.30 8.06 11.85
CA LEU A 37 0.93 8.40 12.28
C LEU A 37 0.20 9.28 11.24
N PRO A 38 -1.04 8.95 10.86
CA PRO A 38 -1.80 9.74 9.89
C PRO A 38 -2.42 10.98 10.58
N PRO A 39 -2.66 12.10 9.86
CA PRO A 39 -3.20 13.34 10.44
C PRO A 39 -4.44 13.15 11.30
N ALA A 40 -5.37 12.29 10.89
CA ALA A 40 -6.57 11.99 11.67
C ALA A 40 -6.26 11.36 13.04
N ARG A 41 -5.19 10.58 13.15
CA ARG A 41 -4.73 10.00 14.44
C ARG A 41 -3.98 11.03 15.27
N ILE A 42 -3.18 11.89 14.63
CA ILE A 42 -2.44 12.96 15.30
C ILE A 42 -3.40 13.99 15.91
N ALA A 43 -4.44 14.42 15.18
CA ALA A 43 -5.44 15.36 15.67
C ALA A 43 -6.24 14.83 16.88
N ARG A 44 -6.40 13.51 17.00
CA ARG A 44 -6.98 12.88 18.19
C ARG A 44 -6.07 12.93 19.41
N MET A 45 -4.75 12.93 19.21
CA MET A 45 -3.76 13.00 20.30
C MET A 45 -3.51 14.45 20.72
N PHE A 46 -3.56 15.40 19.79
CA PHE A 46 -3.22 16.80 20.01
C PHE A 46 -4.31 17.72 19.47
N LYS A 47 -4.97 18.46 20.37
CA LYS A 47 -6.11 19.33 20.05
C LYS A 47 -5.81 20.47 19.05
N ASN A 48 -4.53 20.84 18.90
CA ASN A 48 -4.09 21.91 18.01
C ASN A 48 -3.63 21.43 16.62
N LYS A 49 -3.81 20.15 16.30
CA LYS A 49 -3.43 19.58 15.01
C LYS A 49 -4.65 19.38 14.13
N LEU A 50 -4.49 19.67 12.83
CA LEU A 50 -5.50 19.43 11.82
C LEU A 50 -5.53 17.94 11.47
N ASP A 51 -6.73 17.40 11.33
CA ASP A 51 -6.98 16.02 10.90
C ASP A 51 -6.88 15.85 9.38
N LYS A 52 -6.80 16.96 8.64
CA LYS A 52 -6.86 17.02 7.17
C LYS A 52 -5.64 16.38 6.51
N CYS A 53 -5.88 15.76 5.35
CA CYS A 53 -4.84 15.25 4.47
C CYS A 53 -3.87 16.38 4.05
N TRP A 54 -2.56 16.15 4.18
CA TRP A 54 -1.53 17.11 3.81
C TRP A 54 -1.31 17.31 2.29
N LYS A 55 -1.99 16.51 1.44
CA LYS A 55 -1.88 16.55 -0.02
C LYS A 55 -3.08 17.27 -0.63
N TYR A 56 -4.28 16.93 -0.14
CA TYR A 56 -5.54 17.42 -0.69
C TYR A 56 -6.28 18.41 0.22
N HIS A 57 -5.91 18.52 1.50
CA HIS A 57 -6.40 19.50 2.48
C HIS A 57 -7.94 19.58 2.70
N GLN A 58 -8.74 18.69 2.11
CA GLN A 58 -10.20 18.73 2.22
C GLN A 58 -10.78 17.67 3.16
N ILE A 59 -10.22 16.45 3.14
CA ILE A 59 -10.78 15.27 3.83
C ILE A 59 -9.80 14.84 4.94
N PRO A 60 -10.27 14.26 6.06
CA PRO A 60 -9.39 13.69 7.09
C PRO A 60 -8.36 12.71 6.50
N GLY A 61 -7.10 12.92 6.83
CA GLY A 61 -5.99 12.07 6.43
C GLY A 61 -5.98 10.80 7.25
N SER A 62 -6.77 9.80 6.84
CA SER A 62 -6.61 8.41 7.29
C SER A 62 -5.47 7.74 6.51
N TYR A 63 -4.93 6.61 7.01
CA TYR A 63 -3.92 5.85 6.26
C TYR A 63 -4.42 5.50 4.85
N TYR A 64 -5.61 4.91 4.76
CA TYR A 64 -6.17 4.49 3.49
C TYR A 64 -6.37 5.68 2.54
N HIS A 65 -6.82 6.82 3.05
CA HIS A 65 -6.91 8.03 2.24
C HIS A 65 -5.54 8.47 1.74
N MET A 66 -4.56 8.65 2.62
CA MET A 66 -3.26 9.21 2.27
C MET A 66 -2.47 8.40 1.25
N TRP A 67 -2.63 7.08 1.27
CA TRP A 67 -1.86 6.15 0.45
C TRP A 67 -2.63 5.59 -0.75
N TRP A 68 -3.97 5.60 -0.73
CA TRP A 68 -4.79 5.05 -1.82
C TRP A 68 -5.76 6.07 -2.41
N THR A 69 -6.74 6.53 -1.63
CA THR A 69 -7.89 7.27 -2.19
C THR A 69 -7.66 8.77 -2.39
N CYS A 70 -6.59 9.32 -1.81
CA CYS A 70 -6.19 10.71 -2.03
C CYS A 70 -5.95 10.94 -3.52
N PRO A 71 -6.45 12.03 -4.14
CA PRO A 71 -6.28 12.29 -5.58
C PRO A 71 -4.83 12.22 -6.06
N GLU A 72 -3.90 12.81 -5.31
CA GLU A 72 -2.47 12.72 -5.60
C GLU A 72 -1.91 11.29 -5.54
N ALA A 73 -2.33 10.50 -4.55
CA ALA A 73 -1.91 9.10 -4.43
C ALA A 73 -2.52 8.26 -5.57
N LYS A 74 -3.80 8.47 -5.87
CA LYS A 74 -4.50 7.79 -6.96
C LYS A 74 -3.84 8.08 -8.30
N ARG A 75 -3.50 9.35 -8.60
CA ARG A 75 -2.78 9.75 -9.82
C ARG A 75 -1.43 9.04 -9.94
N TYR A 76 -0.67 8.95 -8.85
CA TYR A 76 0.58 8.20 -8.82
C TYR A 76 0.34 6.71 -9.15
N TRP A 77 -0.57 6.06 -8.42
CA TRP A 77 -0.84 4.63 -8.60
C TRP A 77 -1.42 4.29 -9.97
N THR A 78 -2.27 5.14 -10.55
CA THR A 78 -2.77 4.95 -11.91
C THR A 78 -1.64 4.97 -12.93
N ARG A 79 -0.64 5.84 -12.76
CA ARG A 79 0.55 5.86 -13.65
C ARG A 79 1.37 4.57 -13.52
N ILE A 80 1.59 4.10 -12.28
CA ILE A 80 2.30 2.84 -12.03
C ILE A 80 1.54 1.65 -12.61
N HIS A 81 0.24 1.56 -12.36
CA HIS A 81 -0.65 0.52 -12.91
C HIS A 81 -0.59 0.48 -14.44
N THR A 82 -0.77 1.62 -15.11
CA THR A 82 -0.67 1.71 -16.58
C THR A 82 0.70 1.26 -17.09
N TRP A 83 1.78 1.63 -16.38
CA TRP A 83 3.13 1.24 -16.78
C TRP A 83 3.35 -0.26 -16.61
N LEU A 84 2.92 -0.83 -15.47
CA LEU A 84 3.02 -2.26 -15.21
C LEU A 84 2.26 -3.07 -16.25
N GLU A 85 1.00 -2.74 -16.54
CA GLU A 85 0.19 -3.43 -17.54
C GLU A 85 0.87 -3.48 -18.92
N LYS A 86 1.51 -2.36 -19.33
CA LYS A 86 2.27 -2.30 -20.58
C LYS A 86 3.50 -3.21 -20.57
N MET A 87 4.23 -3.25 -19.45
CA MET A 87 5.44 -4.06 -19.30
C MET A 87 5.12 -5.55 -19.32
N ILE A 88 4.08 -5.98 -18.60
CA ILE A 88 3.71 -7.39 -18.48
C ILE A 88 2.76 -7.86 -19.60
N LYS A 89 2.22 -6.93 -20.39
CA LYS A 89 1.24 -7.17 -21.45
C LYS A 89 0.00 -7.92 -20.96
N ARG A 90 -0.47 -7.60 -19.75
CA ARG A 90 -1.63 -8.20 -19.09
C ARG A 90 -2.37 -7.15 -18.26
N HIS A 91 -3.67 -7.37 -18.08
CA HIS A 91 -4.48 -6.56 -17.18
C HIS A 91 -4.14 -6.88 -15.71
N LEU A 92 -4.03 -5.84 -14.90
CA LEU A 92 -3.88 -5.94 -13.45
C LEU A 92 -5.10 -5.33 -12.77
N ASP A 93 -5.61 -6.02 -11.76
CA ASP A 93 -6.63 -5.44 -10.88
C ASP A 93 -6.05 -4.21 -10.16
N PHE A 94 -6.69 -3.05 -10.33
CA PHE A 94 -6.32 -1.82 -9.63
C PHE A 94 -6.81 -1.83 -8.18
N LYS A 95 -6.14 -2.64 -7.35
CA LYS A 95 -6.51 -2.94 -5.97
C LYS A 95 -5.40 -2.57 -4.98
N PRO A 96 -5.72 -1.99 -3.82
CA PRO A 96 -4.70 -1.61 -2.82
C PRO A 96 -3.93 -2.81 -2.30
N GLU A 97 -4.52 -4.01 -2.27
CA GLU A 97 -3.84 -5.24 -1.87
C GLU A 97 -2.63 -5.51 -2.76
N VAL A 98 -2.78 -5.35 -4.09
CA VAL A 98 -1.71 -5.55 -5.06
C VAL A 98 -0.68 -4.42 -4.97
N PHE A 99 -1.15 -3.17 -5.01
CA PHE A 99 -0.28 -2.00 -5.18
C PHE A 99 0.34 -1.48 -3.88
N LEU A 100 -0.38 -1.52 -2.76
CA LEU A 100 0.12 -1.04 -1.46
C LEU A 100 0.74 -2.16 -0.63
N LEU A 101 0.19 -3.37 -0.70
CA LEU A 101 0.57 -4.46 0.19
C LEU A 101 1.42 -5.54 -0.52
N GLY A 102 1.62 -5.43 -1.84
CA GLY A 102 2.37 -6.43 -2.62
C GLY A 102 1.69 -7.80 -2.66
N ILE A 103 0.39 -7.86 -2.36
CA ILE A 103 -0.37 -9.11 -2.33
C ILE A 103 -0.78 -9.43 -3.76
N VAL A 104 -0.02 -10.30 -4.41
CA VAL A 104 -0.32 -10.77 -5.76
C VAL A 104 -1.21 -12.03 -5.67
N PRO A 105 -2.46 -11.97 -6.18
CA PRO A 105 -3.33 -13.14 -6.26
C PRO A 105 -2.70 -14.32 -7.00
N GLU A 106 -3.01 -15.55 -6.58
CA GLU A 106 -2.46 -16.78 -7.17
C GLU A 106 -2.87 -17.01 -8.65
N ILE A 107 -3.87 -16.27 -9.14
CA ILE A 107 -4.26 -16.19 -10.55
C ILE A 107 -3.18 -15.52 -11.44
N TYR A 108 -2.24 -14.78 -10.87
CA TYR A 108 -1.08 -14.27 -11.61
C TYR A 108 0.03 -15.33 -11.61
N ASN A 109 0.66 -15.55 -12.78
CA ASN A 109 1.66 -16.61 -12.99
C ASN A 109 2.83 -16.50 -11.98
N LYS A 110 3.53 -17.61 -11.68
CA LYS A 110 4.69 -17.63 -10.77
C LYS A 110 5.79 -16.64 -11.18
N GLU A 111 5.89 -16.30 -12.47
CA GLU A 111 6.79 -15.26 -13.01
C GLU A 111 6.44 -13.84 -12.52
N MET A 112 5.18 -13.58 -12.18
CA MET A 112 4.70 -12.29 -11.64
C MET A 112 4.87 -12.17 -10.13
N LYS A 113 5.35 -13.23 -9.45
CA LYS A 113 5.63 -13.24 -8.00
C LYS A 113 6.75 -12.26 -7.59
N TYR A 114 7.53 -11.80 -8.56
CA TYR A 114 8.70 -10.94 -8.35
C TYR A 114 8.51 -9.51 -8.92
N LEU A 115 7.28 -9.14 -9.28
CA LEU A 115 6.92 -7.76 -9.63
C LEU A 115 7.06 -6.80 -8.43
#